data_AF-A0A7S3UIJ9-F1
#
_entry.id   AF-A0A7S3UIJ9-F1
#
_cell.length_a   1.000
_cell.length_b   1.000
_cell.length_c   1.000
_cell.angle_alpha   90.00
_cell.angle_beta   90.00
_cell.angle_gamma   90.00
#
_symmetry.space_group_name_H-M   'P 1'
#
loop_
_entity.id
_entity.type
_entity.pdbx_description
1 polymer ?
#
loop_
_entity_poly.entity_id
_entity_poly.type
_entity_poly.pdbx_seq_one_letter_code
_entity_poly.pdbx_strand_id
1 'polypeptide(L)'
;TCTIVAAILYGLQYIPCKQYCTYDGAVFQWFMCSGILWGGIVLEIVGMLSGQWDGPQIFLYGVLSGALWGTANFIVIPLVRICGLALGFSLYHIINLTWGYCLSRFGLFGMDRDVGRIPVMRDVGVFVLLFSFAILFFVDPEEAADDSAS
;
A
#
# COMPACT_ATOMS: atom_id res chain seq x y z
N THR A 1 15.11 -7.48 10.41
CA THR A 1 14.22 -7.54 11.59
C THR A 1 13.11 -6.51 11.52
N CYS A 2 13.42 -5.23 11.30
CA CYS A 2 12.40 -4.17 11.16
C CYS A 2 11.38 -4.42 10.04
N THR A 3 11.82 -5.01 8.92
CA THR A 3 10.94 -5.37 7.79
C THR A 3 9.90 -6.43 8.13
N ILE A 4 10.25 -7.41 8.96
CA ILE A 4 9.33 -8.48 9.39
C ILE A 4 8.30 -7.89 10.36
N VAL A 5 8.74 -7.07 11.30
CA VAL A 5 7.84 -6.36 12.24
C VAL A 5 6.88 -5.46 11.47
N ALA A 6 7.37 -4.70 10.48
CA ALA A 6 6.54 -3.86 9.62
C ALA A 6 5.54 -4.68 8.80
N ALA A 7 5.94 -5.82 8.23
CA ALA A 7 5.04 -6.69 7.48
C ALA A 7 3.91 -7.25 8.37
N ILE A 8 4.22 -7.64 9.60
CA ILE A 8 3.22 -8.10 10.56
C ILE A 8 2.26 -6.96 10.93
N LEU A 9 2.78 -5.80 11.32
CA LEU A 9 1.96 -4.64 11.68
C LEU A 9 1.04 -4.20 10.53
N TYR A 10 1.56 -4.20 9.31
CA TYR A 10 0.79 -3.87 8.11
C TYR A 10 -0.30 -4.91 7.83
N GLY A 11 -0.04 -6.20 8.08
CA GLY A 11 -1.06 -7.25 8.00
C GLY A 11 -2.13 -7.15 9.09
N LEU A 12 -1.73 -6.82 10.33
CA LEU A 12 -2.62 -6.70 11.48
C LEU A 12 -3.66 -5.58 11.31
N GLN A 13 -3.31 -4.50 10.60
CA GLN A 13 -4.23 -3.37 10.41
C GLN A 13 -5.51 -3.77 9.64
N TYR A 14 -5.48 -4.86 8.88
CA TYR A 14 -6.62 -5.34 8.09
C TYR A 14 -7.53 -6.33 8.83
N ILE A 15 -7.14 -6.77 10.04
CA ILE A 15 -7.95 -7.67 10.87
C ILE A 15 -9.30 -7.06 11.26
N PRO A 16 -9.40 -5.78 11.69
CA PRO A 16 -10.69 -5.17 12.02
C PRO A 16 -11.64 -5.11 10.81
N CYS A 17 -11.10 -4.96 9.59
CA CYS A 17 -11.87 -4.97 8.35
C CYS A 17 -12.54 -6.32 8.06
N LYS A 18 -12.07 -7.42 8.68
CA LYS A 18 -12.71 -8.74 8.59
C LYS A 18 -13.84 -8.94 9.60
N GLN A 19 -13.85 -8.19 10.71
CA GLN A 19 -14.84 -8.39 11.79
C GLN A 19 -16.02 -7.41 11.74
N TYR A 20 -15.85 -6.26 11.07
CA TYR A 20 -16.89 -5.26 10.94
C TYR A 20 -17.19 -5.01 9.45
N CYS A 21 -18.47 -5.06 9.05
CA CYS A 21 -18.90 -4.65 7.71
C CYS A 21 -18.38 -3.24 7.44
N THR A 22 -17.44 -3.13 6.51
CA THR A 22 -16.77 -1.87 6.16
C THR A 22 -17.77 -1.01 5.39
N TYR A 23 -18.68 -0.36 6.13
CA TYR A 23 -19.82 0.35 5.55
C TYR A 23 -19.36 1.59 4.77
N ASP A 24 -18.17 2.14 5.07
CA ASP A 24 -17.50 3.11 4.21
C ASP A 24 -15.97 3.06 4.35
N GLY A 25 -15.26 2.70 3.28
CA GLY A 25 -13.79 2.62 3.27
C GLY A 25 -13.11 3.96 3.53
N ALA A 26 -13.86 5.07 3.44
CA ALA A 26 -13.39 6.41 3.75
C ALA A 26 -12.98 6.57 5.22
N VAL A 27 -13.69 5.93 6.14
CA VAL A 27 -13.36 5.96 7.57
C VAL A 27 -12.05 5.22 7.85
N PHE A 28 -11.86 4.07 7.19
CA PHE A 28 -10.61 3.31 7.27
C PHE A 28 -9.41 4.12 6.74
N GLN A 29 -9.58 4.77 5.58
CA GLN A 29 -8.54 5.63 5.02
C GLN A 29 -8.22 6.82 5.92
N TRP A 30 -9.24 7.40 6.55
CA TRP A 30 -9.06 8.49 7.50
C TRP A 30 -8.22 8.06 8.71
N PHE A 31 -8.52 6.90 9.31
CA PHE A 31 -7.73 6.36 10.42
C PHE A 31 -6.31 6.00 10.01
N MET A 32 -6.12 5.45 8.81
CA MET A 32 -4.78 5.21 8.27
C MET A 32 -3.96 6.50 8.10
N CYS A 33 -4.54 7.52 7.44
CA CYS A 33 -3.88 8.83 7.27
C CYS A 33 -3.55 9.47 8.62
N SER A 34 -4.47 9.39 9.59
CA SER A 34 -4.27 9.89 10.95
C SER A 34 -3.12 9.17 11.65
N GLY A 35 -3.03 7.84 11.50
CA GLY A 35 -1.94 7.04 12.04
C GLY A 35 -0.57 7.40 11.46
N ILE A 36 -0.49 7.64 10.14
CA ILE A 36 0.75 8.07 9.48
C ILE A 36 1.18 9.45 9.97
N LEU A 37 0.22 10.39 10.09
CA LEU A 37 0.49 11.73 10.61
C LEU A 37 1.01 11.68 12.05
N TRP A 38 0.37 10.91 12.92
CA TRP A 38 0.84 10.72 14.30
C TRP A 38 2.20 10.04 14.36
N GLY A 39 2.43 9.01 13.53
CA GLY A 39 3.74 8.35 13.42
C GLY A 39 4.84 9.32 13.01
N GLY A 40 4.58 10.21 12.04
CA GLY A 40 5.49 11.28 11.64
C GLY A 40 5.80 12.24 12.79
N ILE A 41 4.78 12.72 13.51
CA ILE A 41 4.97 13.61 14.67
C ILE A 41 5.82 12.94 15.75
N VAL A 42 5.57 11.67 16.05
CA VAL A 42 6.37 10.94 17.06
C VAL A 42 7.82 10.80 16.62
N LEU A 43 8.09 10.52 15.35
CA LEU A 43 9.46 10.45 14.81
C LEU A 43 10.19 11.79 14.94
N GLU A 44 9.51 12.90 14.63
CA GLU A 44 10.05 14.25 14.80
C GLU A 44 10.37 14.56 16.26
N ILE A 45 9.48 14.20 17.20
CA ILE A 45 9.70 14.38 18.64
C ILE A 45 10.89 13.55 19.12
N VAL A 46 11.02 12.30 18.68
CA VAL A 46 12.17 11.44 19.03
C VAL A 46 13.47 11.98 18.45
N GLY A 47 13.45 12.51 17.22
CA GLY A 47 14.59 13.19 16.60
C GLY A 47 15.02 14.43 17.38
N MET A 48 14.04 15.22 17.84
CA MET A 48 14.25 16.38 18.72
C MET A 48 14.90 16.00 20.05
N LEU A 49 14.43 14.93 20.70
CA LEU A 49 14.99 14.44 21.97
C LEU A 49 16.40 13.83 21.80
N SER A 50 16.71 13.31 20.62
CA SER A 50 18.02 12.71 20.29
C SER A 50 19.07 13.74 19.87
N GLY A 51 18.72 15.04 19.83
CA GLY A 51 19.63 16.13 19.46
C GLY A 51 19.99 16.21 17.98
N GLN A 52 19.32 15.44 17.12
CA GLN A 52 19.54 15.33 15.67
C GLN A 52 18.45 16.09 14.90
N TRP A 53 18.10 17.29 15.36
CA TRP A 53 16.96 18.04 14.83
C TRP A 53 17.42 19.20 13.94
N ASP A 54 17.28 19.01 12.63
CA ASP A 54 17.57 20.02 11.60
C ASP A 54 16.39 20.97 11.32
N GLY A 55 15.35 20.95 12.18
CA GLY A 55 14.13 21.73 12.01
C GLY A 55 13.06 21.05 11.11
N PRO A 56 11.85 21.63 10.98
CA PRO A 56 10.79 21.05 10.16
C PRO A 56 11.14 21.17 8.67
N GLN A 57 11.58 20.07 8.07
CA GLN A 57 11.90 20.02 6.64
C GLN A 57 10.67 19.59 5.83
N ILE A 58 9.89 20.56 5.38
CA ILE A 58 8.75 20.31 4.49
C ILE A 58 9.24 20.31 3.05
N PHE A 59 9.49 19.12 2.50
CA PHE A 59 9.75 18.95 1.08
C PHE A 59 8.43 18.90 0.31
N LEU A 60 8.26 19.79 -0.67
CA LEU A 60 7.06 19.82 -1.52
C LEU A 60 6.82 18.48 -2.23
N TYR A 61 7.89 17.81 -2.67
CA TYR A 61 7.83 16.46 -3.23
C TYR A 61 7.27 15.44 -2.23
N GLY A 62 7.61 15.56 -0.94
CA GLY A 62 7.06 14.72 0.13
C GLY A 62 5.56 14.94 0.30
N VAL A 63 5.10 16.19 0.34
CA VAL A 63 3.67 16.53 0.45
C VAL A 63 2.88 16.05 -0.77
N LEU A 64 3.41 16.26 -1.98
CA LEU A 64 2.80 15.78 -3.23
C LEU A 64 2.69 14.24 -3.23
N SER A 65 3.72 13.53 -2.76
CA SER A 65 3.69 12.07 -2.66
C SER A 65 2.62 11.57 -1.68
N GLY A 66 2.47 12.24 -0.52
CA GLY A 66 1.43 11.93 0.46
C GLY A 66 0.03 12.19 -0.07
N ALA A 67 -0.17 13.28 -0.80
CA ALA A 67 -1.44 13.59 -1.45
C ALA A 67 -1.79 12.54 -2.52
N LEU A 68 -0.85 12.19 -3.40
CA LEU A 68 -1.03 11.15 -4.42
C LEU A 68 -1.31 9.78 -3.79
N TRP A 69 -0.61 9.42 -2.72
CA TRP A 69 -0.87 8.19 -1.97
C TRP A 69 -2.29 8.18 -1.38
N GLY A 70 -2.72 9.29 -0.78
CA GLY A 70 -4.07 9.42 -0.24
C GLY A 70 -5.15 9.26 -1.32
N THR A 71 -4.99 9.93 -2.47
CA THR A 71 -5.91 9.81 -3.61
C THR A 71 -5.93 8.38 -4.16
N ALA A 72 -4.77 7.73 -4.31
CA ALA A 72 -4.68 6.36 -4.78
C ALA A 72 -5.41 5.37 -3.86
N ASN A 73 -5.23 5.49 -2.53
CA ASN A 73 -5.97 4.66 -1.58
C ASN A 73 -7.48 4.94 -1.59
N PHE A 74 -7.89 6.19 -1.84
CA PHE A 74 -9.31 6.52 -1.93
C PHE A 74 -9.96 5.86 -3.16
N ILE A 75 -9.22 5.72 -4.27
CA ILE A 75 -9.66 5.03 -5.49
C ILE A 75 -9.75 3.50 -5.30
N VAL A 76 -9.00 2.93 -4.35
CA VAL A 76 -9.09 1.49 -4.03
C VAL A 76 -10.42 1.13 -3.37
N ILE A 77 -11.06 2.06 -2.66
CA ILE A 77 -12.35 1.82 -1.98
C ILE A 77 -13.46 1.44 -2.98
N PRO A 78 -13.73 2.20 -4.05
CA PRO A 78 -14.71 1.79 -5.07
C PRO A 78 -14.25 0.55 -5.83
N LEU A 79 -12.95 0.36 -6.06
CA LEU A 79 -12.42 -0.87 -6.70
C LEU A 79 -12.78 -2.12 -5.88
N VAL A 80 -12.57 -2.08 -4.56
CA VAL A 80 -12.91 -3.16 -3.64
C VAL A 80 -14.42 -3.41 -3.59
N ARG A 81 -15.25 -2.35 -3.68
CA ARG A 81 -16.71 -2.51 -3.75
C ARG A 81 -17.18 -3.23 -5.02
N ILE A 82 -16.46 -3.08 -6.14
CA ILE A 82 -16.84 -3.69 -7.42
C ILE A 82 -16.30 -5.13 -7.54
N CYS A 83 -15.06 -5.38 -7.08
CA CYS A 83 -14.38 -6.66 -7.28
C CYS A 83 -14.39 -7.60 -6.05
N GLY A 84 -14.86 -7.13 -4.89
CA GLY A 84 -14.76 -7.86 -3.62
C GLY A 84 -13.48 -7.55 -2.84
N LEU A 85 -13.53 -7.76 -1.52
CA LEU A 85 -12.47 -7.36 -0.58
C LEU A 85 -11.13 -8.06 -0.83
N ALA A 86 -11.15 -9.38 -1.06
CA ALA A 86 -9.93 -10.17 -1.28
C ALA A 86 -9.27 -9.85 -2.63
N LEU A 87 -10.05 -9.76 -3.70
CA LEU A 87 -9.55 -9.44 -5.03
C LEU A 87 -9.04 -7.99 -5.08
N GLY A 88 -9.82 -7.02 -4.61
CA GLY A 88 -9.44 -5.60 -4.65
C GLY A 88 -8.13 -5.28 -3.92
N PHE A 89 -7.90 -5.88 -2.73
CA PHE A 89 -6.62 -5.72 -2.02
C PHE A 89 -5.45 -6.41 -2.74
N SER A 90 -5.68 -7.57 -3.34
CA SER A 90 -4.65 -8.28 -4.11
C SER A 90 -4.22 -7.45 -5.33
N LEU A 91 -5.19 -6.89 -6.06
CA LEU A 91 -4.93 -6.00 -7.20
C LEU A 91 -4.11 -4.77 -6.75
N TYR A 92 -4.48 -4.15 -5.64
CA TYR A 92 -3.78 -2.97 -5.11
C TYR A 92 -2.31 -3.26 -4.78
N HIS A 93 -2.03 -4.36 -4.08
CA HIS A 93 -0.65 -4.73 -3.75
C HIS A 93 0.18 -5.10 -4.99
N ILE A 94 -0.43 -5.74 -5.99
CA ILE A 94 0.25 -6.10 -7.24
C ILE A 94 0.60 -4.85 -8.05
N ILE A 95 -0.31 -3.87 -8.14
CA ILE A 95 -0.05 -2.59 -8.79
C ILE A 95 1.07 -1.84 -8.07
N ASN A 96 1.03 -1.76 -6.73
CA ASN A 96 2.06 -1.10 -5.94
C ASN A 96 3.43 -1.77 -6.11
N LEU A 97 3.50 -3.11 -6.12
CA LEU A 97 4.76 -3.83 -6.30
C LEU A 97 5.30 -3.67 -7.74
N THR A 98 4.42 -3.71 -8.74
CA THR A 98 4.78 -3.52 -10.15
C THR A 98 5.32 -2.11 -10.38
N TRP A 99 4.64 -1.09 -9.85
CA TRP A 99 5.10 0.29 -9.93
C TRP A 99 6.42 0.49 -9.19
N GLY A 100 6.56 -0.09 -7.98
CA GLY A 100 7.82 -0.09 -7.23
C GLY A 100 8.98 -0.71 -8.01
N TYR A 101 8.73 -1.83 -8.70
CA TYR A 101 9.72 -2.46 -9.59
C TYR A 101 10.07 -1.58 -10.80
N CYS A 102 9.06 -0.98 -11.47
CA CYS A 102 9.28 -0.08 -12.59
C CYS A 102 10.11 1.14 -12.17
N LEU A 103 9.76 1.78 -11.06
CA LEU A 103 10.49 2.92 -10.51
C LEU A 103 11.94 2.56 -10.19
N SER A 104 12.16 1.43 -9.49
CA SER A 104 13.50 0.92 -9.15
C SER A 104 14.33 0.56 -10.38
N ARG A 105 13.72 -0.02 -11.42
CA ARG A 105 14.42 -0.46 -12.63
C ARG A 105 14.74 0.69 -13.59
N PHE A 106 13.84 1.65 -13.74
CA PHE A 106 14.01 2.75 -14.69
C PHE A 106 14.67 3.98 -14.05
N GLY A 107 14.81 4.03 -12.72
CA GLY A 107 15.41 5.18 -12.04
C GLY A 107 14.60 6.47 -12.27
N LEU A 108 13.29 6.32 -12.44
CA LEU A 108 12.38 7.46 -12.64
C LEU A 108 12.41 8.36 -11.39
N PHE A 109 12.39 9.68 -11.60
CA PHE A 109 12.54 10.73 -10.58
C PHE A 109 13.94 10.94 -10.00
N GLY A 110 15.00 10.54 -10.71
CA GLY A 110 16.38 10.79 -10.27
C GLY A 110 16.86 9.83 -9.18
N MET A 111 16.16 8.71 -8.98
CA MET A 111 16.60 7.63 -8.11
C MET A 111 17.72 6.84 -8.78
N ASP A 112 18.75 6.50 -7.99
CA ASP A 112 19.81 5.59 -8.43
C ASP A 112 19.20 4.29 -8.94
N ARG A 113 19.65 3.89 -10.12
CA ARG A 113 19.15 2.71 -10.80
C ARG A 113 19.64 1.49 -10.02
N ASP A 114 18.76 0.89 -9.24
CA ASP A 114 19.13 -0.27 -8.43
C ASP A 114 19.31 -1.48 -9.35
N VAL A 115 20.56 -1.74 -9.74
CA VAL A 115 20.99 -2.93 -10.46
C VAL A 115 21.10 -4.02 -9.40
N GLY A 116 19.93 -4.50 -8.95
CA GLY A 116 19.84 -5.44 -7.82
C GLY A 116 20.84 -6.59 -7.95
N ARG A 117 21.29 -7.11 -6.80
CA ARG A 117 22.39 -8.08 -6.68
C ARG A 117 22.30 -9.30 -7.63
N ILE A 118 21.07 -9.67 -8.02
CA ILE A 118 20.79 -10.66 -9.06
C ILE A 118 19.60 -10.13 -9.90
N PRO A 119 19.85 -9.48 -11.05
CA PRO A 119 18.78 -8.85 -11.83
C PRO A 119 17.74 -9.87 -12.32
N VAL A 120 18.20 -11.07 -12.68
CA VAL A 120 17.35 -12.13 -13.24
C VAL A 120 16.31 -12.63 -12.22
N MET A 121 16.68 -12.79 -10.95
CA MET A 121 15.76 -13.27 -9.91
C MET A 121 14.62 -12.27 -9.68
N ARG A 122 14.94 -10.97 -9.74
CA ARG A 122 13.96 -9.90 -9.57
C ARG A 122 12.96 -9.87 -10.74
N ASP A 123 13.46 -9.99 -11.96
CA ASP A 123 12.64 -9.97 -13.17
C ASP A 123 11.74 -11.23 -13.24
N VAL A 124 12.25 -12.40 -12.82
CA VAL A 124 11.45 -13.63 -12.65
C VAL A 124 10.37 -13.47 -11.57
N GLY A 125 10.70 -12.87 -10.43
CA GLY A 125 9.73 -12.63 -9.36
C GLY A 125 8.55 -11.76 -9.82
N VAL A 126 8.83 -10.71 -10.59
CA VAL A 126 7.77 -9.86 -11.18
C VAL A 126 6.99 -10.61 -12.25
N PHE A 127 7.64 -11.44 -13.07
CA PHE A 127 6.94 -12.26 -14.05
C PHE A 127 5.96 -13.23 -13.38
N VAL A 128 6.39 -13.93 -12.33
CA VAL A 128 5.51 -14.85 -11.57
C VAL A 128 4.36 -14.07 -10.92
N LEU A 129 4.63 -12.89 -10.36
CA LEU A 129 3.59 -12.04 -9.77
C LEU A 129 2.53 -11.61 -10.80
N LEU A 130 2.96 -11.13 -11.97
CA LEU A 130 2.05 -10.74 -13.05
C LEU A 130 1.29 -11.93 -13.63
N PHE A 131 1.93 -13.11 -13.67
CA PHE A 131 1.28 -14.34 -14.08
C PHE A 131 0.19 -14.77 -13.08
N SER A 132 0.47 -14.71 -11.78
CA SER A 132 -0.53 -14.95 -10.73
C SER A 132 -1.67 -13.95 -10.78
N PHE A 133 -1.38 -12.67 -11.08
CA PHE A 133 -2.40 -11.65 -11.30
C PHE A 133 -3.30 -11.97 -12.48
N ALA A 134 -2.72 -12.38 -13.62
CA ALA A 134 -3.50 -12.74 -14.79
C ALA A 134 -4.48 -13.88 -14.46
N ILE A 135 -4.03 -14.90 -13.72
CA ILE A 135 -4.91 -15.98 -13.25
C ILE A 135 -6.01 -15.45 -12.34
N LEU A 136 -5.69 -14.59 -11.36
CA LEU A 136 -6.67 -13.99 -10.46
C LEU A 136 -7.71 -13.13 -11.17
N PHE A 137 -7.34 -12.50 -12.29
CA PHE A 137 -8.27 -11.70 -13.10
C PHE A 137 -9.24 -12.56 -13.90
N PHE A 138 -8.87 -13.80 -14.23
CA PHE A 138 -9.73 -14.78 -14.90
C PHE A 138 -10.61 -15.58 -13.93
N VAL A 139 -10.35 -15.50 -12.63
CA VAL A 139 -11.23 -16.07 -11.61
C VAL A 139 -12.40 -15.13 -11.44
N ASP A 140 -13.60 -15.61 -11.74
CA ASP A 140 -14.83 -14.86 -11.46
C ASP A 140 -14.86 -14.51 -9.95
N PRO A 141 -15.16 -13.25 -9.60
CA PRO A 141 -15.32 -12.88 -8.21
C PRO A 141 -16.43 -13.76 -7.63
N GLU A 142 -16.08 -14.54 -6.60
CA GLU A 142 -17.05 -15.35 -5.86
C GLU A 142 -18.21 -14.44 -5.47
N GLU A 143 -19.39 -14.75 -6.03
CA GLU A 143 -20.62 -14.01 -5.84
C GLU A 143 -20.71 -13.60 -4.37
N ALA A 144 -20.74 -12.29 -4.12
CA ALA A 144 -21.13 -11.79 -2.82
C ALA A 144 -22.49 -12.44 -2.52
N ALA A 145 -22.46 -13.36 -1.55
CA ALA A 145 -23.54 -14.24 -1.22
C ALA A 145 -24.88 -13.48 -1.20
N ASP A 146 -25.82 -14.09 -1.89
CA ASP A 146 -27.26 -13.95 -1.93
C ASP A 146 -27.91 -13.76 -0.53
N ASP A 147 -27.73 -12.59 0.10
CA ASP A 147 -28.38 -12.23 1.38
C ASP A 147 -29.13 -10.88 1.30
N SER A 148 -29.93 -10.71 0.25
CA SER A 148 -31.09 -9.81 0.33
C SER A 148 -32.32 -10.37 -0.38
N ALA A 149 -32.54 -11.67 -0.23
CA ALA A 149 -33.82 -12.33 -0.41
C ALA A 149 -34.36 -12.82 0.94
N SER A 150 -34.68 -11.89 1.86
CA SER A 150 -35.80 -11.99 2.83
C SER A 150 -35.82 -10.78 3.77
#